data_AF-A0A554XN49-F1
#
_entry.id   AF-A0A554XN49-F1
#
_cell.length_a   1.000
_cell.length_b   1.000
_cell.length_c   1.000
_cell.angle_alpha   90.00
_cell.angle_beta   90.00
_cell.angle_gamma   90.00
#
_symmetry.space_group_name_H-M   'P 1'
#
loop_
_entity.id
_entity.type
_entity.pdbx_description
1 polymer ?
#
loop_
_entity_poly.entity_id
_entity_poly.type
_entity_poly.pdbx_seq_one_letter_code
_entity_poly.pdbx_strand_id
1 'polypeptide(L)'
;MTFDLHYGATPSVEPTVVRELTTPPALRLLNPEPDTIDFVVEPSWDERTVVSLGDNGAQFFDLWFWSLAVAWGLLPAAVPLDTQAHTLWLWAQPEPDGRLQLGLMRADGDEPFDKARALAGIRWREPRADLVRRLGAMWDAILPSAASGEAPAHEAKGRRWRKPWLSVAEVPSLEPPPWPLPARVAWFYLLLVRHVEFGRFSEAFADDPVGWTLSLLKGESFALDATQAAWSMLFDDDPPGEEAVRQIQSVCDAVRAGQEGFRAANKRELFQACMQVSEACRDAKAAIVQAIRPRLPMARGSHVADGQGRRAVVIDVRGGHALLYWEDGRITREQLLAACDGSNWRWPVAHGPRFDNRASLDPIDQRRLRFWELDASPVDIVCPVCGYPSTDDVWIEVQDCDVCGFGLDEAVNSLLAEDLTETDDGQWLTPRLNEARERFRRTTWSGPEDEDVDPESYRARMRDPRYRVLVRAYMAEWDAWLNEPDPERKPLEMWRRWNRLRGYPD
;
A
#
# COMPACT_ATOMS: atom_id res chain seq x y z
N MET A 1 -18.68 0.67 8.66
CA MET A 1 -19.11 1.18 7.34
C MET A 1 -19.10 -0.04 6.43
N THR A 2 -20.25 -0.50 5.94
CA THR A 2 -20.27 -1.68 5.04
C THR A 2 -20.01 -1.23 3.61
N PHE A 3 -19.02 -1.83 2.95
CA PHE A 3 -18.64 -1.53 1.57
C PHE A 3 -19.38 -2.50 0.64
N ASP A 4 -20.30 -1.99 -0.18
CA ASP A 4 -21.13 -2.82 -1.06
C ASP A 4 -20.60 -2.81 -2.50
N LEU A 5 -19.48 -3.50 -2.72
CA LEU A 5 -18.98 -3.84 -4.06
C LEU A 5 -19.49 -5.23 -4.46
N HIS A 6 -20.32 -5.27 -5.50
CA HIS A 6 -20.89 -6.53 -5.98
C HIS A 6 -20.04 -7.14 -7.11
N TYR A 7 -19.58 -8.38 -6.90
CA TYR A 7 -18.85 -9.19 -7.88
C TYR A 7 -19.62 -10.50 -8.13
N GLY A 8 -19.96 -10.84 -9.37
CA GLY A 8 -20.73 -12.06 -9.64
C GLY A 8 -21.35 -12.15 -11.04
N ALA A 9 -21.84 -13.35 -11.37
CA ALA A 9 -22.25 -13.77 -12.72
C ALA A 9 -23.24 -12.83 -13.39
N THR A 10 -23.07 -12.64 -14.70
CA THR A 10 -24.00 -11.90 -15.56
C THR A 10 -25.26 -12.75 -15.78
N PRO A 11 -26.45 -12.36 -15.30
CA PRO A 11 -27.67 -12.96 -15.78
C PRO A 11 -27.97 -12.42 -17.18
N SER A 12 -28.25 -13.33 -18.10
CA SER A 12 -28.71 -13.06 -19.46
C SER A 12 -30.22 -12.83 -19.44
N VAL A 13 -30.69 -11.64 -19.82
CA VAL A 13 -31.89 -11.34 -20.65
C VAL A 13 -32.02 -9.80 -20.76
N GLU A 14 -32.52 -9.32 -21.90
CA GLU A 14 -32.57 -7.91 -22.31
C GLU A 14 -33.44 -7.01 -21.41
N PRO A 15 -32.99 -5.77 -21.10
CA PRO A 15 -33.70 -4.82 -20.25
C PRO A 15 -34.81 -4.02 -20.96
N THR A 16 -35.78 -3.54 -20.19
CA THR A 16 -37.06 -2.94 -20.63
C THR A 16 -36.90 -1.58 -21.36
N VAL A 17 -35.94 -0.73 -20.98
CA VAL A 17 -35.52 0.48 -21.73
C VAL A 17 -34.05 0.81 -21.39
N VAL A 18 -33.10 0.49 -22.27
CA VAL A 18 -31.70 0.91 -22.12
C VAL A 18 -31.22 1.64 -23.38
N ARG A 19 -30.76 2.88 -23.18
CA ARG A 19 -30.21 3.72 -24.25
C ARG A 19 -28.71 3.46 -24.41
N GLU A 20 -28.29 3.08 -25.60
CA GLU A 20 -26.86 3.04 -25.96
C GLU A 20 -26.38 4.46 -26.31
N LEU A 21 -25.31 4.91 -25.67
CA LEU A 21 -24.61 6.13 -26.06
C LEU A 21 -23.43 5.77 -26.98
N THR A 22 -23.31 6.49 -28.08
CA THR A 22 -22.19 6.36 -29.02
C THR A 22 -20.93 7.08 -28.54
N THR A 23 -21.08 8.05 -27.64
CA THR A 23 -20.00 8.79 -26.99
C THR A 23 -20.08 8.61 -25.47
N PRO A 24 -18.94 8.45 -24.77
CA PRO A 24 -18.94 8.38 -23.31
C PRO A 24 -19.59 9.62 -22.69
N PRO A 25 -20.45 9.48 -21.68
CA PRO A 25 -20.99 10.63 -20.98
C PRO A 25 -19.88 11.34 -20.21
N ALA A 26 -20.04 12.64 -19.97
CA ALA A 26 -19.20 13.36 -19.03
C ALA A 26 -19.44 12.80 -17.63
N LEU A 27 -18.38 12.35 -16.95
CA LEU A 27 -18.40 12.00 -15.53
C LEU A 27 -17.70 13.14 -14.79
N ARG A 28 -18.41 13.83 -13.90
CA ARG A 28 -17.85 14.95 -13.14
C ARG A 28 -18.33 14.88 -11.71
N LEU A 29 -17.44 15.25 -10.79
CA LEU A 29 -17.78 15.57 -9.42
C LEU A 29 -17.73 17.10 -9.31
N LEU A 30 -18.84 17.73 -8.91
CA LEU A 30 -18.90 19.18 -8.74
C LEU A 30 -18.34 19.59 -7.36
N ASN A 31 -17.88 20.85 -7.26
CA ASN A 31 -17.33 21.40 -6.02
C ASN A 31 -18.29 21.17 -4.85
N PRO A 32 -17.77 20.80 -3.68
CA PRO A 32 -18.61 20.51 -2.54
C PRO A 32 -19.36 21.76 -2.11
N GLU A 33 -20.69 21.68 -2.06
CA GLU A 33 -21.39 22.33 -0.95
C GLU A 33 -20.92 21.65 0.35
N PRO A 34 -21.03 22.28 1.54
CA PRO A 34 -20.81 21.56 2.77
C PRO A 34 -21.56 20.23 2.69
N ASP A 35 -20.82 19.13 2.81
CA ASP A 35 -21.39 17.81 3.06
C ASP A 35 -22.00 17.06 1.85
N THR A 36 -21.79 17.53 0.60
CA THR A 36 -22.25 16.80 -0.62
C THR A 36 -21.29 16.89 -1.82
N ILE A 37 -21.23 15.82 -2.63
CA ILE A 37 -20.54 15.82 -3.93
C ILE A 37 -21.51 15.32 -5.01
N ASP A 38 -21.72 16.13 -6.05
CA ASP A 38 -22.61 15.78 -7.16
C ASP A 38 -21.88 14.99 -8.24
N PHE A 39 -22.30 13.75 -8.49
CA PHE A 39 -21.90 12.97 -9.66
C PHE A 39 -22.85 13.30 -10.84
N VAL A 40 -22.29 13.88 -11.89
CA VAL A 40 -23.04 14.30 -13.08
C VAL A 40 -22.76 13.36 -14.25
N VAL A 41 -23.83 12.94 -14.94
CA VAL A 41 -23.79 12.14 -16.17
C VAL A 41 -24.55 12.86 -17.29
N GLU A 42 -23.83 13.27 -18.34
CA GLU A 42 -24.39 13.98 -19.51
C GLU A 42 -23.86 13.42 -20.83
N PRO A 43 -24.71 13.09 -21.82
CA PRO A 43 -26.18 13.11 -21.78
C PRO A 43 -26.75 11.93 -20.98
N SER A 44 -27.87 12.14 -20.28
CA SER A 44 -28.64 11.07 -19.62
C SER A 44 -30.03 10.86 -20.26
N TRP A 45 -30.92 10.13 -19.58
CA TRP A 45 -32.33 9.98 -19.95
C TRP A 45 -33.11 11.31 -19.91
N ASP A 46 -32.78 12.22 -19.00
CA ASP A 46 -33.45 13.52 -18.81
C ASP A 46 -32.52 14.70 -19.15
N GLU A 47 -31.69 14.55 -20.18
CA GLU A 47 -30.62 15.49 -20.59
C GLU A 47 -29.45 15.62 -19.59
N ARG A 48 -29.70 15.49 -18.26
CA ARG A 48 -28.70 15.47 -17.19
C ARG A 48 -29.18 14.63 -15.99
N THR A 49 -28.32 13.76 -15.44
CA THR A 49 -28.56 13.09 -14.15
C THR A 49 -27.53 13.58 -13.14
N VAL A 50 -28.01 14.08 -12.00
CA VAL A 50 -27.19 14.53 -10.87
C VAL A 50 -27.48 13.66 -9.66
N VAL A 51 -26.44 13.13 -9.04
CA VAL A 51 -26.54 12.29 -7.84
C VAL A 51 -25.71 12.92 -6.74
N SER A 52 -26.36 13.36 -5.66
CA SER A 52 -25.67 13.96 -4.52
C SER A 52 -25.19 12.85 -3.56
N LEU A 53 -23.89 12.70 -3.46
CA LEU A 53 -23.21 11.81 -2.50
C LEU A 53 -23.08 12.56 -1.18
N GLY A 54 -23.88 12.20 -0.16
CA GLY A 54 -23.95 12.90 1.13
C GLY A 54 -22.82 12.57 2.13
N ASP A 55 -22.81 13.32 3.25
CA ASP A 55 -21.76 13.40 4.29
C ASP A 55 -21.34 12.11 5.02
N ASN A 56 -22.04 11.00 4.81
CA ASN A 56 -21.68 9.77 5.51
C ASN A 56 -20.35 9.17 5.03
N GLY A 57 -19.71 9.74 4.01
CA GLY A 57 -18.45 9.30 3.44
C GLY A 57 -18.54 7.97 2.72
N ALA A 58 -19.45 7.07 3.11
CA ALA A 58 -19.58 5.71 2.61
C ALA A 58 -19.68 5.66 1.09
N GLN A 59 -20.64 6.37 0.46
CA GLN A 59 -20.80 6.30 -0.99
C GLN A 59 -19.66 6.98 -1.75
N PHE A 60 -19.05 8.01 -1.17
CA PHE A 60 -17.84 8.61 -1.72
C PHE A 60 -16.69 7.61 -1.71
N PHE A 61 -16.50 6.88 -0.59
CA PHE A 61 -15.54 5.78 -0.50
C PHE A 61 -15.90 4.65 -1.47
N ASP A 62 -17.17 4.26 -1.59
CA ASP A 62 -17.62 3.19 -2.49
C ASP A 62 -17.38 3.56 -3.96
N LEU A 63 -17.73 4.77 -4.39
CA LEU A 63 -17.45 5.25 -5.74
C LEU A 63 -15.94 5.32 -6.01
N TRP A 64 -15.18 5.77 -5.02
CA TRP A 64 -13.72 5.80 -5.07
C TRP A 64 -13.15 4.39 -5.22
N PHE A 65 -13.61 3.43 -4.43
CA PHE A 65 -13.20 2.03 -4.51
C PHE A 65 -13.60 1.39 -5.82
N TRP A 66 -14.82 1.62 -6.29
CA TRP A 66 -15.28 1.15 -7.59
C TRP A 66 -14.36 1.68 -8.69
N SER A 67 -13.98 2.95 -8.65
CA SER A 67 -13.09 3.54 -9.64
C SER A 67 -11.69 2.90 -9.62
N LEU A 68 -11.19 2.52 -8.43
CA LEU A 68 -9.94 1.77 -8.28
C LEU A 68 -10.08 0.33 -8.79
N ALA A 69 -11.16 -0.37 -8.43
CA ALA A 69 -11.43 -1.73 -8.88
C ALA A 69 -11.47 -1.80 -10.41
N VAL A 70 -12.14 -0.86 -11.06
CA VAL A 70 -12.15 -0.71 -12.51
C VAL A 70 -10.75 -0.38 -13.05
N ALA A 71 -10.04 0.55 -12.42
CA ALA A 71 -8.69 0.93 -12.83
C ALA A 71 -7.71 -0.24 -12.78
N TRP A 72 -7.90 -1.18 -11.85
CA TRP A 72 -7.08 -2.38 -11.67
C TRP A 72 -7.62 -3.63 -12.38
N GLY A 73 -8.78 -3.55 -13.03
CA GLY A 73 -9.34 -4.66 -13.81
C GLY A 73 -10.05 -5.72 -12.98
N LEU A 74 -10.47 -5.39 -11.76
CA LEU A 74 -11.40 -6.20 -10.99
C LEU A 74 -12.80 -6.00 -11.55
N LEU A 75 -13.09 -6.76 -12.60
CA LEU A 75 -14.33 -6.65 -13.36
C LEU A 75 -15.03 -8.02 -13.41
N PRO A 76 -16.38 -8.06 -13.47
CA PRO A 76 -17.30 -6.91 -13.41
C PRO A 76 -17.32 -6.26 -12.02
N ALA A 77 -17.65 -4.97 -11.97
CA ALA A 77 -17.79 -4.21 -10.71
C ALA A 77 -19.01 -3.28 -10.78
N ALA A 78 -19.76 -3.19 -9.69
CA ALA A 78 -20.91 -2.32 -9.54
C ALA A 78 -20.92 -1.62 -8.18
N VAL A 79 -21.47 -0.41 -8.14
CA VAL A 79 -21.59 0.42 -6.94
C VAL A 79 -22.92 1.18 -6.92
N PRO A 80 -23.60 1.29 -5.77
CA PRO A 80 -24.77 2.15 -5.64
C PRO A 80 -24.36 3.61 -5.47
N LEU A 81 -25.14 4.55 -6.02
CA LEU A 81 -24.87 5.99 -5.92
C LEU A 81 -25.88 6.76 -5.04
N ASP A 82 -27.02 6.16 -4.67
CA ASP A 82 -28.09 6.80 -3.90
C ASP A 82 -28.16 6.26 -2.46
N THR A 83 -28.29 7.18 -1.49
CA THR A 83 -28.14 6.95 -0.04
C THR A 83 -29.40 6.46 0.66
N GLN A 84 -30.60 6.63 0.07
CA GLN A 84 -31.86 6.34 0.77
C GLN A 84 -32.62 5.13 0.22
N ALA A 85 -32.31 4.67 -0.99
CA ALA A 85 -33.09 3.61 -1.62
C ALA A 85 -32.31 2.75 -2.65
N HIS A 86 -30.97 2.88 -2.72
CA HIS A 86 -30.08 2.22 -3.70
C HIS A 86 -30.62 2.19 -5.15
N THR A 87 -31.38 3.23 -5.52
CA THR A 87 -32.16 3.21 -6.77
C THR A 87 -31.29 3.36 -8.00
N LEU A 88 -30.00 3.71 -7.85
CA LEU A 88 -29.11 4.00 -8.96
C LEU A 88 -27.78 3.28 -8.81
N TRP A 89 -27.40 2.54 -9.85
CA TRP A 89 -26.21 1.71 -9.89
C TRP A 89 -25.30 2.14 -11.04
N LEU A 90 -24.02 2.33 -10.73
CA LEU A 90 -22.95 2.48 -11.72
C LEU A 90 -22.20 1.16 -11.83
N TRP A 91 -21.97 0.69 -13.04
CA TRP A 91 -21.29 -0.59 -13.27
C TRP A 91 -20.34 -0.56 -14.46
N ALA A 92 -19.37 -1.48 -14.44
CA ALA A 92 -18.44 -1.76 -15.51
C ALA A 92 -18.29 -3.28 -15.72
N GLN A 93 -18.24 -3.71 -16.97
CA GLN A 93 -18.05 -5.12 -17.37
C GLN A 93 -17.02 -5.19 -18.51
N PRO A 94 -16.15 -6.23 -18.56
CA PRO A 94 -15.25 -6.39 -19.68
C PRO A 94 -15.99 -6.99 -20.88
N GLU A 95 -15.66 -6.52 -22.08
CA GLU A 95 -16.14 -7.06 -23.36
C GLU A 95 -15.05 -7.91 -24.03
N PRO A 96 -15.40 -8.87 -24.91
CA PRO A 96 -14.43 -9.75 -25.57
C PRO A 96 -13.39 -9.03 -26.44
N ASP A 97 -13.70 -7.82 -26.91
CA ASP A 97 -12.82 -6.98 -27.74
C ASP A 97 -11.82 -6.17 -26.91
N GLY A 98 -11.75 -6.39 -25.59
CA GLY A 98 -10.87 -5.68 -24.67
C GLY A 98 -11.39 -4.30 -24.24
N ARG A 99 -12.58 -3.89 -24.68
CA ARG A 99 -13.24 -2.67 -24.19
C ARG A 99 -14.00 -2.94 -22.91
N LEU A 100 -14.41 -1.86 -22.25
CA LEU A 100 -15.36 -1.91 -21.15
C LEU A 100 -16.74 -1.51 -21.65
N GLN A 101 -17.75 -2.27 -21.25
CA GLN A 101 -19.12 -1.80 -21.23
C GLN A 101 -19.38 -1.18 -19.86
N LEU A 102 -19.80 0.08 -19.86
CA LEU A 102 -20.24 0.78 -18.68
C LEU A 102 -21.73 1.02 -18.75
N GLY A 103 -22.35 1.15 -17.59
CA GLY A 103 -23.72 1.61 -17.53
C GLY A 103 -24.07 2.26 -16.21
N LEU A 104 -25.08 3.11 -16.32
CA LEU A 104 -25.80 3.66 -15.19
C LEU A 104 -27.22 3.13 -15.31
N MET A 105 -27.74 2.48 -14.27
CA MET A 105 -29.08 1.90 -14.29
C MET A 105 -29.88 2.27 -13.05
N ARG A 106 -31.19 2.45 -13.24
CA ARG A 106 -32.15 2.61 -12.16
C ARG A 106 -32.74 1.24 -11.79
N ALA A 107 -32.74 0.91 -10.51
CA ALA A 107 -33.37 -0.28 -9.95
C ALA A 107 -34.52 0.11 -9.01
N ASP A 108 -35.40 -0.84 -8.70
CA ASP A 108 -36.50 -0.65 -7.75
C ASP A 108 -36.04 -1.03 -6.33
N GLY A 109 -36.05 -0.07 -5.40
CA GLY A 109 -35.70 -0.28 -3.99
C GLY A 109 -34.27 -0.76 -3.70
N ASP A 110 -34.08 -1.30 -2.48
CA ASP A 110 -32.79 -1.72 -1.92
C ASP A 110 -32.31 -3.10 -2.40
N GLU A 111 -32.64 -3.47 -3.63
CA GLU A 111 -32.33 -4.80 -4.14
C GLU A 111 -30.87 -4.94 -4.61
N PRO A 112 -30.29 -6.16 -4.50
CA PRO A 112 -28.94 -6.41 -4.98
C PRO A 112 -28.81 -6.17 -6.49
N PHE A 113 -27.61 -5.78 -6.93
CA PHE A 113 -27.31 -5.48 -8.33
C PHE A 113 -27.75 -6.61 -9.28
N ASP A 114 -28.75 -6.34 -10.12
CA ASP A 114 -29.20 -7.22 -11.20
C ASP A 114 -29.55 -6.41 -12.46
N LYS A 115 -28.78 -6.64 -13.53
CA LYS A 115 -28.99 -5.96 -14.83
C LYS A 115 -30.35 -6.28 -15.45
N ALA A 116 -30.89 -7.48 -15.21
CA ALA A 116 -32.17 -7.90 -15.77
C ALA A 116 -33.35 -7.14 -15.16
N ARG A 117 -33.15 -6.52 -13.99
CA ARG A 117 -34.17 -5.79 -13.23
C ARG A 117 -34.08 -4.27 -13.42
N ALA A 118 -33.22 -3.80 -14.33
CA ALA A 118 -33.08 -2.39 -14.63
C ALA A 118 -34.40 -1.80 -15.16
N LEU A 119 -34.94 -0.82 -14.44
CA LEU A 119 -36.14 -0.06 -14.83
C LEU A 119 -35.85 0.87 -16.01
N ALA A 120 -34.66 1.48 -15.99
CA ALA A 120 -34.12 2.32 -17.05
C ALA A 120 -32.60 2.29 -16.98
N GLY A 121 -31.92 2.55 -18.11
CA GLY A 121 -30.47 2.59 -18.11
C GLY A 121 -29.86 3.35 -19.28
N ILE A 122 -28.64 3.83 -19.10
CA ILE A 122 -27.74 4.16 -20.19
C ILE A 122 -26.57 3.19 -20.18
N ARG A 123 -26.05 2.88 -21.35
CA ARG A 123 -24.81 2.12 -21.49
C ARG A 123 -23.94 2.71 -22.59
N TRP A 124 -22.63 2.60 -22.43
CA TRP A 124 -21.67 3.02 -23.42
C TRP A 124 -20.45 2.11 -23.39
N ARG A 125 -19.64 2.20 -24.44
CA ARG A 125 -18.40 1.43 -24.55
C ARG A 125 -17.20 2.34 -24.72
N GLU A 126 -16.16 2.10 -23.95
CA GLU A 126 -14.88 2.80 -24.11
C GLU A 126 -13.70 1.89 -23.78
N PRO A 127 -12.49 2.15 -24.32
CA PRO A 127 -11.28 1.47 -23.85
C PRO A 127 -11.06 1.72 -22.36
N ARG A 128 -10.61 0.71 -21.61
CA ARG A 128 -10.31 0.86 -20.18
C ARG A 128 -9.36 2.02 -19.90
N ALA A 129 -8.29 2.15 -20.68
CA ALA A 129 -7.29 3.21 -20.48
C ALA A 129 -7.91 4.61 -20.57
N ASP A 130 -8.85 4.84 -21.48
CA ASP A 130 -9.52 6.13 -21.65
C ASP A 130 -10.42 6.45 -20.45
N LEU A 131 -11.15 5.45 -19.95
CA LEU A 131 -11.92 5.57 -18.72
C LEU A 131 -11.03 5.87 -17.52
N VAL A 132 -9.91 5.15 -17.35
CA VAL A 132 -9.01 5.36 -16.20
C VAL A 132 -8.43 6.77 -16.21
N ARG A 133 -8.05 7.31 -17.37
CA ARG A 133 -7.62 8.72 -17.49
C ARG A 133 -8.73 9.70 -17.09
N ARG A 134 -9.97 9.45 -17.52
CA ARG A 134 -11.15 10.26 -17.13
C ARG A 134 -11.42 10.20 -15.63
N LEU A 135 -11.37 9.01 -15.03
CA LEU A 135 -11.53 8.83 -13.59
C LEU A 135 -10.40 9.53 -12.82
N GLY A 136 -9.16 9.41 -13.28
CA GLY A 136 -8.01 10.12 -12.71
C GLY A 136 -8.22 11.63 -12.72
N ALA A 137 -8.56 12.21 -13.88
CA ALA A 137 -8.84 13.64 -14.01
C ALA A 137 -10.04 14.10 -13.16
N MET A 138 -11.07 13.27 -13.04
CA MET A 138 -12.21 13.53 -12.16
C MET A 138 -11.73 13.62 -10.70
N TRP A 139 -11.03 12.61 -10.19
CA TRP A 139 -10.52 12.59 -8.82
C TRP A 139 -9.49 13.67 -8.53
N ASP A 140 -8.64 14.01 -9.51
CA ASP A 140 -7.64 15.07 -9.38
C ASP A 140 -8.23 16.45 -9.12
N ALA A 141 -9.44 16.71 -9.61
CA ALA A 141 -10.11 17.99 -9.44
C ALA A 141 -10.64 18.23 -8.01
N ILE A 142 -10.87 17.17 -7.22
CA ILE A 142 -11.52 17.29 -5.90
C ILE A 142 -10.64 16.77 -4.76
N LEU A 143 -9.75 15.81 -5.03
CA LEU A 143 -8.81 15.33 -4.04
C LEU A 143 -7.62 16.30 -3.96
N PRO A 144 -7.35 16.91 -2.79
CA PRO A 144 -6.17 17.75 -2.62
C PRO A 144 -4.91 16.94 -3.00
N SER A 145 -4.05 17.55 -3.81
CA SER A 145 -2.88 16.89 -4.37
C SER A 145 -1.88 16.53 -3.27
N ALA A 146 -1.61 15.23 -3.08
CA ALA A 146 -0.29 14.81 -2.68
C ALA A 146 0.53 14.73 -3.97
N ALA A 147 1.18 15.82 -4.35
CA ALA A 147 2.28 15.71 -5.30
C ALA A 147 3.28 14.71 -4.67
N SER A 148 3.75 13.80 -5.50
CA SER A 148 4.82 12.85 -5.19
C SER A 148 5.89 13.45 -4.26
N GLY A 149 6.10 12.83 -3.10
CA GLY A 149 7.30 13.01 -2.30
C GLY A 149 7.31 14.15 -1.28
N GLU A 150 6.95 15.39 -1.62
CA GLU A 150 7.20 16.53 -0.73
C GLU A 150 6.11 17.61 -0.86
N ALA A 151 5.08 17.55 -0.01
CA ALA A 151 4.18 18.69 0.19
C ALA A 151 4.61 19.44 1.47
N PRO A 152 4.67 20.79 1.46
CA PRO A 152 5.05 21.59 2.61
C PRO A 152 4.19 21.26 3.85
N ALA A 153 4.83 21.19 5.02
CA ALA A 153 4.18 20.84 6.29
C ALA A 153 2.96 21.72 6.67
N HIS A 154 2.78 22.88 6.05
CA HIS A 154 1.71 23.83 6.38
C HIS A 154 0.41 23.65 5.58
N GLU A 155 0.38 22.81 4.54
CA GLU A 155 -0.87 22.44 3.83
C GLU A 155 -1.57 21.22 4.47
N ALA A 156 -1.05 20.73 5.61
CA ALA A 156 -1.40 19.49 6.26
C ALA A 156 -2.65 19.54 7.16
N LYS A 157 -3.77 20.08 6.68
CA LYS A 157 -5.08 20.02 7.37
C LYS A 157 -6.12 19.18 6.62
N GLY A 158 -5.75 17.97 6.18
CA GLY A 158 -6.68 17.12 5.45
C GLY A 158 -6.21 15.68 5.24
N ARG A 159 -7.19 14.80 4.99
CA ARG A 159 -7.00 13.41 4.53
C ARG A 159 -6.11 13.40 3.29
N ARG A 160 -5.03 12.63 3.30
CA ARG A 160 -4.16 12.48 2.12
C ARG A 160 -4.59 11.24 1.35
N TRP A 161 -4.99 11.45 0.11
CA TRP A 161 -5.39 10.37 -0.79
C TRP A 161 -4.29 10.18 -1.82
N ARG A 162 -3.75 8.97 -1.91
CA ARG A 162 -2.83 8.64 -3.00
C ARG A 162 -3.64 8.62 -4.31
N LYS A 163 -3.03 9.10 -5.40
CA LYS A 163 -3.65 9.24 -6.73
C LYS A 163 -3.15 8.16 -7.70
N PRO A 164 -3.53 6.88 -7.54
CA PRO A 164 -2.97 5.79 -8.34
C PRO A 164 -3.47 5.79 -9.80
N TRP A 165 -4.56 6.49 -10.14
CA TRP A 165 -5.15 6.38 -11.48
C TRP A 165 -4.26 6.89 -12.60
N LEU A 166 -3.43 7.91 -12.35
CA LEU A 166 -2.51 8.42 -13.38
C LEU A 166 -1.44 7.37 -13.70
N SER A 167 -0.78 6.80 -12.69
CA SER A 167 0.19 5.74 -12.93
C SER A 167 -0.47 4.49 -13.52
N VAL A 168 -1.65 4.10 -13.04
CA VAL A 168 -2.41 2.93 -13.54
C VAL A 168 -2.93 3.11 -14.97
N ALA A 169 -3.25 4.34 -15.39
CA ALA A 169 -3.62 4.63 -16.78
C ALA A 169 -2.45 4.46 -17.76
N GLU A 170 -1.23 4.62 -17.26
CA GLU A 170 0.02 4.51 -18.02
C GLU A 170 0.61 3.10 -17.98
N VAL A 171 0.26 2.30 -16.96
CA VAL A 171 0.58 0.87 -16.94
C VAL A 171 -0.11 0.18 -18.13
N PRO A 172 0.64 -0.43 -19.07
CA PRO A 172 0.05 -1.22 -20.15
C PRO A 172 -0.93 -2.23 -19.58
N SER A 173 -2.04 -2.52 -20.26
CA SER A 173 -3.03 -3.50 -19.79
C SER A 173 -2.33 -4.81 -19.40
N LEU A 174 -2.11 -5.01 -18.10
CA LEU A 174 -1.47 -6.21 -17.60
C LEU A 174 -2.51 -7.31 -17.63
N GLU A 175 -2.15 -8.41 -18.29
CA GLU A 175 -2.98 -9.60 -18.27
C GLU A 175 -3.24 -9.99 -16.81
N PRO A 176 -4.50 -10.23 -16.43
CA PRO A 176 -4.85 -10.58 -15.08
C PRO A 176 -4.18 -11.91 -14.72
N PRO A 177 -3.66 -12.05 -13.49
CA PRO A 177 -3.04 -13.30 -13.07
C PRO A 177 -4.06 -14.44 -13.06
N PRO A 178 -3.60 -15.70 -13.10
CA PRO A 178 -4.47 -16.89 -12.98
C PRO A 178 -5.03 -17.08 -11.56
N TRP A 179 -5.15 -16.00 -10.79
CA TRP A 179 -5.72 -16.01 -9.45
C TRP A 179 -7.24 -16.09 -9.52
N PRO A 180 -7.88 -16.93 -8.69
CA PRO A 180 -9.33 -16.90 -8.51
C PRO A 180 -9.80 -15.48 -8.22
N LEU A 181 -10.94 -15.08 -8.78
CA LEU A 181 -11.49 -13.74 -8.57
C LEU A 181 -11.61 -13.38 -7.08
N PRO A 182 -12.11 -14.27 -6.18
CA PRO A 182 -12.20 -13.93 -4.76
C PRO A 182 -10.84 -13.60 -4.12
N ALA A 183 -9.76 -14.28 -4.52
CA ALA A 183 -8.42 -13.98 -4.03
C ALA A 183 -7.91 -12.61 -4.52
N ARG A 184 -8.22 -12.22 -5.76
CA ARG A 184 -7.87 -10.90 -6.30
C ARG A 184 -8.65 -9.79 -5.59
N VAL A 185 -9.93 -10.01 -5.30
CA VAL A 185 -10.77 -9.05 -4.58
C VAL A 185 -10.32 -8.93 -3.12
N ALA A 186 -10.03 -10.04 -2.45
CA ALA A 186 -9.46 -10.02 -1.09
C ALA A 186 -8.14 -9.24 -1.05
N TRP A 187 -7.24 -9.50 -2.00
CA TRP A 187 -5.97 -8.79 -2.12
C TRP A 187 -6.15 -7.28 -2.33
N PHE A 188 -7.09 -6.90 -3.19
CA PHE A 188 -7.46 -5.51 -3.41
C PHE A 188 -7.87 -4.81 -2.13
N TYR A 189 -8.80 -5.39 -1.37
CA TYR A 189 -9.24 -4.84 -0.08
C TYR A 189 -8.10 -4.66 0.93
N LEU A 190 -7.17 -5.61 1.00
CA LEU A 190 -6.00 -5.49 1.88
C LEU A 190 -5.07 -4.35 1.46
N LEU A 191 -4.94 -4.09 0.17
CA LEU A 191 -4.12 -2.99 -0.33
C LEU A 191 -4.82 -1.62 -0.28
N LEU A 192 -6.16 -1.59 -0.29
CA LEU A 192 -6.95 -0.37 -0.23
C LEU A 192 -6.65 0.49 1.00
N VAL A 193 -6.33 -0.15 2.13
CA VAL A 193 -5.91 0.52 3.37
C VAL A 193 -4.74 1.48 3.14
N ARG A 194 -3.84 1.20 2.18
CA ARG A 194 -2.72 2.09 1.86
C ARG A 194 -3.11 3.39 1.17
N HIS A 195 -4.24 3.39 0.49
CA HIS A 195 -4.61 4.51 -0.37
C HIS A 195 -5.31 5.63 0.39
N VAL A 196 -5.65 5.38 1.66
CA VAL A 196 -6.24 6.38 2.55
C VAL A 196 -5.29 6.62 3.72
N GLU A 197 -4.51 7.70 3.64
CA GLU A 197 -3.68 8.15 4.75
C GLU A 197 -4.53 9.04 5.67
N PHE A 198 -5.07 8.42 6.72
CA PHE A 198 -5.65 9.14 7.84
C PHE A 198 -4.50 9.67 8.71
N GLY A 199 -4.04 10.86 8.34
CA GLY A 199 -3.17 11.75 9.12
C GLY A 199 -2.54 11.21 10.40
N ARG A 200 -1.29 10.72 10.31
CA ARG A 200 -0.41 10.57 11.47
C ARG A 200 0.09 11.95 11.90
N PHE A 201 -0.79 12.76 12.47
CA PHE A 201 -0.47 14.12 12.92
C PHE A 201 -0.15 14.10 14.42
N SER A 202 1.13 13.94 14.77
CA SER A 202 1.58 14.02 16.18
C SER A 202 1.43 15.43 16.76
N GLU A 203 1.42 16.47 15.92
CA GLU A 203 1.28 17.86 16.36
C GLU A 203 -0.18 18.33 16.45
N ALA A 204 -1.15 17.62 15.84
CA ALA A 204 -2.56 18.04 15.81
C ALA A 204 -3.37 17.65 17.05
N PHE A 205 -2.96 16.61 17.80
CA PHE A 205 -3.72 16.16 18.98
C PHE A 205 -3.71 17.20 20.10
N ALA A 206 -2.62 17.96 20.26
CA ALA A 206 -2.53 18.98 21.30
C ALA A 206 -3.56 20.10 21.10
N ASP A 207 -3.83 20.47 19.85
CA ASP A 207 -4.69 21.60 19.46
C ASP A 207 -6.16 21.20 19.30
N ASP A 208 -6.44 20.02 18.73
CA ASP A 208 -7.79 19.47 18.58
C ASP A 208 -7.82 17.95 18.89
N PRO A 209 -7.83 17.58 20.19
CA PRO A 209 -7.87 16.18 20.60
C PRO A 209 -9.09 15.41 20.08
N VAL A 210 -10.23 16.11 19.94
CA VAL A 210 -11.52 15.52 19.55
C VAL A 210 -11.53 15.23 18.06
N GLY A 211 -11.24 16.24 17.22
CA GLY A 211 -11.17 16.06 15.78
C GLY A 211 -10.07 15.09 15.36
N TRP A 212 -8.93 15.09 16.06
CA TRP A 212 -7.88 14.10 15.86
C TRP A 212 -8.36 12.68 16.18
N THR A 213 -9.00 12.47 17.34
CA THR A 213 -9.48 11.14 17.76
C THR A 213 -10.53 10.60 16.80
N LEU A 214 -11.52 11.40 16.44
CA LEU A 214 -12.54 11.00 15.47
C LEU A 214 -11.94 10.68 14.09
N SER A 215 -10.91 11.42 13.67
CA SER A 215 -10.21 11.15 12.41
C SER A 215 -9.41 9.85 12.44
N LEU A 216 -8.68 9.58 13.54
CA LEU A 216 -7.94 8.34 13.71
C LEU A 216 -8.88 7.13 13.75
N LEU A 217 -9.93 7.19 14.58
CA LEU A 217 -10.89 6.10 14.72
C LEU A 217 -11.65 5.82 13.43
N LYS A 218 -11.93 6.86 12.62
CA LYS A 218 -12.49 6.68 11.28
C LYS A 218 -11.53 5.92 10.38
N GLY A 219 -10.23 6.20 10.46
CA GLY A 219 -9.20 5.48 9.72
C GLY A 219 -9.05 4.03 10.16
N GLU A 220 -9.07 3.77 11.47
CA GLU A 220 -9.03 2.42 12.01
C GLU A 220 -10.27 1.60 11.62
N SER A 221 -11.47 2.20 11.71
CA SER A 221 -12.71 1.57 11.23
C SER A 221 -12.62 1.23 9.74
N PHE A 222 -12.17 2.17 8.90
CA PHE A 222 -12.02 1.94 7.47
C PHE A 222 -11.04 0.80 7.17
N ALA A 223 -9.89 0.78 7.84
CA ALA A 223 -8.89 -0.25 7.67
C ALA A 223 -9.39 -1.62 8.12
N LEU A 224 -10.13 -1.67 9.24
CA LEU A 224 -10.75 -2.89 9.75
C LEU A 224 -11.84 -3.39 8.80
N ASP A 225 -12.78 -2.53 8.40
CA ASP A 225 -13.88 -2.86 7.49
C ASP A 225 -13.33 -3.42 6.16
N ALA A 226 -12.28 -2.82 5.59
CA ALA A 226 -11.65 -3.32 4.37
C ALA A 226 -10.98 -4.69 4.59
N THR A 227 -10.31 -4.87 5.73
CA THR A 227 -9.67 -6.15 6.08
C THR A 227 -10.71 -7.26 6.30
N GLN A 228 -11.86 -6.93 6.90
CA GLN A 228 -13.00 -7.83 7.07
C GLN A 228 -13.67 -8.15 5.73
N ALA A 229 -13.81 -7.18 4.82
CA ALA A 229 -14.29 -7.45 3.46
C ALA A 229 -13.37 -8.42 2.71
N ALA A 230 -12.05 -8.35 2.93
CA ALA A 230 -11.11 -9.33 2.38
C ALA A 230 -11.33 -10.74 2.95
N TRP A 231 -11.68 -10.86 4.23
CA TRP A 231 -12.01 -12.12 4.87
C TRP A 231 -13.24 -12.77 4.24
N SER A 232 -14.34 -12.01 4.09
CA SER A 232 -15.60 -12.52 3.52
C SER A 232 -15.49 -13.01 2.08
N MET A 233 -14.40 -12.68 1.37
CA MET A 233 -14.13 -13.24 0.02
C MET A 233 -13.51 -14.64 0.06
N LEU A 234 -12.93 -15.06 1.18
CA LEU A 234 -12.13 -16.30 1.29
C LEU A 234 -12.66 -17.28 2.34
N PHE A 235 -13.56 -16.82 3.19
CA PHE A 235 -14.12 -17.54 4.31
C PHE A 235 -15.64 -17.32 4.40
N ASP A 236 -16.34 -18.32 4.92
CA ASP A 236 -17.81 -18.32 5.04
C ASP A 236 -18.29 -17.96 6.46
N ASP A 237 -17.37 -17.73 7.40
CA ASP A 237 -17.65 -17.38 8.80
C ASP A 237 -17.38 -15.89 9.10
N ASP A 238 -17.84 -15.45 10.27
CA ASP A 238 -17.70 -14.06 10.69
C ASP A 238 -16.23 -13.69 10.93
N PRO A 239 -15.75 -12.54 10.41
CA PRO A 239 -14.38 -12.12 10.58
C PRO A 239 -14.10 -11.69 12.03
N PRO A 240 -12.86 -11.86 12.52
CA PRO A 240 -12.39 -11.23 13.75
C PRO A 240 -12.62 -9.71 13.77
N GLY A 241 -12.81 -9.13 14.96
CA GLY A 241 -12.84 -7.67 15.15
C GLY A 241 -14.13 -7.10 15.74
N GLU A 242 -15.12 -7.91 16.13
CA GLU A 242 -16.37 -7.44 16.76
C GLU A 242 -16.10 -6.54 17.99
N GLU A 243 -15.15 -6.95 18.85
CA GLU A 243 -14.72 -6.17 20.01
C GLU A 243 -14.15 -4.80 19.59
N ALA A 244 -13.28 -4.76 18.58
CA ALA A 244 -12.68 -3.52 18.08
C ALA A 244 -13.75 -2.58 17.50
N VAL A 245 -14.71 -3.10 16.74
CA VAL A 245 -15.86 -2.32 16.24
C VAL A 245 -16.66 -1.72 17.39
N ARG A 246 -16.96 -2.52 18.42
CA ARG A 246 -17.70 -2.07 19.61
C ARG A 246 -16.95 -0.97 20.36
N GLN A 247 -15.63 -1.10 20.50
CA GLN A 247 -14.79 -0.10 21.15
C GLN A 247 -14.70 1.20 20.34
N ILE A 248 -14.57 1.12 19.01
CA ILE A 248 -14.64 2.30 18.12
C ILE A 248 -15.95 3.05 18.34
N GLN A 249 -17.09 2.34 18.32
CA GLN A 249 -18.41 2.94 18.52
C GLN A 249 -18.53 3.58 19.90
N SER A 250 -18.10 2.88 20.95
CA SER A 250 -18.13 3.38 22.32
C SER A 250 -17.33 4.69 22.49
N VAL A 251 -16.12 4.78 21.92
CA VAL A 251 -15.32 6.00 22.01
C VAL A 251 -15.92 7.12 21.16
N CYS A 252 -16.40 6.82 19.95
CA CYS A 252 -17.09 7.80 19.10
C CYS A 252 -18.33 8.39 19.80
N ASP A 253 -19.16 7.54 20.42
CA ASP A 253 -20.37 7.95 21.11
C ASP A 253 -20.06 8.76 22.37
N ALA A 254 -19.03 8.37 23.14
CA ALA A 254 -18.57 9.14 24.30
C ALA A 254 -18.09 10.55 23.90
N VAL A 255 -17.35 10.66 22.79
CA VAL A 255 -16.89 11.94 22.24
C VAL A 255 -18.07 12.79 21.74
N ARG A 256 -19.04 12.20 21.03
CA ARG A 256 -20.21 12.91 20.48
C ARG A 256 -21.24 13.32 21.53
N ALA A 257 -21.48 12.48 22.53
CA ALA A 257 -22.44 12.75 23.60
C ALA A 257 -21.98 13.85 24.56
N GLY A 258 -20.73 14.32 24.45
CA GLY A 258 -20.18 15.37 25.30
C GLY A 258 -20.31 15.06 26.79
N GLN A 259 -20.32 13.77 27.17
CA GLN A 259 -20.52 13.35 28.55
C GLN A 259 -19.57 14.13 29.44
N GLU A 260 -20.05 14.63 30.58
CA GLU A 260 -19.34 15.61 31.41
C GLU A 260 -17.98 15.10 31.97
N GLY A 261 -17.65 13.81 31.79
CA GLY A 261 -16.31 13.24 32.02
C GLY A 261 -15.31 13.41 30.85
N PHE A 262 -15.78 13.71 29.64
CA PHE A 262 -15.00 13.94 28.40
C PHE A 262 -15.02 15.41 27.95
N ARG A 263 -15.21 16.37 28.87
CA ARG A 263 -14.71 17.74 28.62
C ARG A 263 -13.17 17.69 28.58
N ALA A 264 -12.52 18.79 28.19
CA ALA A 264 -11.06 18.97 28.02
C ALA A 264 -10.13 18.51 29.19
N ALA A 265 -10.65 17.86 30.22
CA ALA A 265 -10.04 17.54 31.49
C ALA A 265 -9.23 16.24 31.58
N ASN A 266 -9.13 15.38 30.56
CA ASN A 266 -8.04 14.40 30.52
C ASN A 266 -7.68 13.96 29.09
N LYS A 267 -6.95 14.81 28.35
CA LYS A 267 -6.31 14.46 27.07
C LYS A 267 -5.61 13.09 27.14
N ARG A 268 -5.07 12.74 28.31
CA ARG A 268 -4.45 11.46 28.60
C ARG A 268 -5.41 10.27 28.52
N GLU A 269 -6.62 10.37 29.07
CA GLU A 269 -7.60 9.27 29.05
C GLU A 269 -8.17 9.07 27.65
N LEU A 270 -8.47 10.16 26.93
CA LEU A 270 -8.88 10.10 25.52
C LEU A 270 -7.79 9.47 24.65
N PHE A 271 -6.54 9.89 24.85
CA PHE A 271 -5.40 9.30 24.16
C PHE A 271 -5.24 7.81 24.49
N GLN A 272 -5.33 7.42 25.77
CA GLN A 272 -5.24 6.02 26.20
C GLN A 272 -6.35 5.16 25.60
N ALA A 273 -7.61 5.61 25.65
CA ALA A 273 -8.74 4.91 25.04
C ALA A 273 -8.54 4.77 23.52
N CYS A 274 -8.08 5.82 22.86
CA CYS A 274 -7.77 5.81 21.43
C CYS A 274 -6.65 4.81 21.08
N MET A 275 -5.57 4.78 21.88
CA MET A 275 -4.47 3.82 21.70
C MET A 275 -4.90 2.38 21.93
N GLN A 276 -5.76 2.12 22.93
CA GLN A 276 -6.35 0.79 23.17
C GLN A 276 -7.20 0.33 22.00
N VAL A 277 -8.03 1.23 21.43
CA VAL A 277 -8.82 0.91 20.22
C VAL A 277 -7.90 0.61 19.04
N SER A 278 -6.86 1.42 18.81
CA SER A 278 -5.90 1.19 17.71
C SER A 278 -5.16 -0.15 17.88
N GLU A 279 -4.80 -0.52 19.11
CA GLU A 279 -4.22 -1.83 19.43
C GLU A 279 -5.19 -2.98 19.13
N ALA A 280 -6.44 -2.89 19.59
CA ALA A 280 -7.47 -3.88 19.29
C ALA A 280 -7.73 -4.02 17.78
N CYS A 281 -7.76 -2.90 17.04
CA CYS A 281 -7.87 -2.90 15.58
C CYS A 281 -6.66 -3.56 14.92
N ARG A 282 -5.45 -3.25 15.39
CA ARG A 282 -4.20 -3.86 14.91
C ARG A 282 -4.22 -5.38 15.10
N ASP A 283 -4.61 -5.86 16.27
CA ASP A 283 -4.64 -7.28 16.58
C ASP A 283 -5.67 -8.03 15.73
N ALA A 284 -6.87 -7.45 15.57
CA ALA A 284 -7.89 -8.01 14.69
C ALA A 284 -7.42 -8.09 13.22
N LYS A 285 -6.85 -6.99 12.69
CA LYS A 285 -6.29 -6.96 11.34
C LYS A 285 -5.14 -7.97 11.18
N ALA A 286 -4.27 -8.11 12.19
CA ALA A 286 -3.18 -9.06 12.17
C ALA A 286 -3.66 -10.50 12.12
N ALA A 287 -4.66 -10.85 12.93
CA ALA A 287 -5.29 -12.17 12.90
C ALA A 287 -5.90 -12.48 11.53
N ILE A 288 -6.64 -11.53 10.95
CA ILE A 288 -7.22 -11.67 9.61
C ILE A 288 -6.12 -11.86 8.55
N VAL A 289 -5.10 -11.01 8.53
CA VAL A 289 -3.99 -11.10 7.55
C VAL A 289 -3.24 -12.42 7.70
N GLN A 290 -3.01 -12.90 8.92
CA GLN A 290 -2.36 -14.18 9.17
C GLN A 290 -3.19 -15.36 8.62
N ALA A 291 -4.52 -15.31 8.72
CA ALA A 291 -5.42 -16.33 8.18
C ALA A 291 -5.57 -16.26 6.66
N ILE A 292 -5.61 -15.06 6.07
CA ILE A 292 -5.76 -14.86 4.62
C ILE A 292 -4.48 -15.25 3.87
N ARG A 293 -3.30 -14.91 4.39
CA ARG A 293 -2.00 -15.10 3.69
C ARG A 293 -1.84 -16.50 3.05
N PRO A 294 -2.07 -17.63 3.75
CA PRO A 294 -1.95 -18.97 3.17
C PRO A 294 -2.97 -19.30 2.08
N ARG A 295 -4.09 -18.56 1.98
CA ARG A 295 -5.13 -18.77 0.96
C ARG A 295 -4.86 -18.01 -0.34
N LEU A 296 -3.96 -17.03 -0.30
CA LEU A 296 -3.62 -16.23 -1.47
C LEU A 296 -2.65 -17.00 -2.40
N PRO A 297 -2.83 -16.97 -3.73
CA PRO A 297 -1.96 -17.69 -4.68
C PRO A 297 -0.61 -16.98 -4.90
N MET A 298 0.04 -16.57 -3.81
CA MET A 298 1.32 -15.86 -3.82
C MET A 298 2.45 -16.83 -3.43
N ALA A 299 2.76 -17.76 -4.33
CA ALA A 299 3.85 -18.71 -4.18
C ALA A 299 5.08 -18.32 -5.01
N ARG A 300 6.20 -19.01 -4.82
CA ARG A 300 7.36 -18.91 -5.72
C ARG A 300 6.94 -19.06 -7.18
N GLY A 301 7.42 -18.17 -8.04
CA GLY A 301 7.06 -18.09 -9.46
C GLY A 301 5.84 -17.21 -9.75
N SER A 302 5.11 -16.75 -8.73
CA SER A 302 4.04 -15.77 -8.92
C SER A 302 4.61 -14.43 -9.33
N HIS A 303 3.83 -13.63 -10.06
CA HIS A 303 4.27 -12.33 -10.55
C HIS A 303 3.44 -11.20 -9.92
N VAL A 304 4.13 -10.11 -9.61
CA VAL A 304 3.53 -8.88 -9.09
C VAL A 304 4.06 -7.66 -9.84
N ALA A 305 3.34 -6.56 -9.79
CA ALA A 305 3.80 -5.25 -10.24
C ALA A 305 3.68 -4.22 -9.11
N ASP A 306 4.56 -3.23 -9.09
CA ASP A 306 4.44 -2.10 -8.17
C ASP A 306 3.47 -1.01 -8.69
N GLY A 307 3.40 0.12 -7.99
CA GLY A 307 2.49 1.22 -8.34
C GLY A 307 2.88 1.97 -9.62
N GLN A 308 4.09 1.72 -10.14
CA GLN A 308 4.60 2.25 -11.40
C GLN A 308 4.49 1.22 -12.54
N GLY A 309 3.95 0.02 -12.27
CA GLY A 309 3.79 -1.05 -13.25
C GLY A 309 5.05 -1.89 -13.47
N ARG A 310 6.13 -1.63 -12.75
CA ARG A 310 7.34 -2.43 -12.83
C ARG A 310 7.06 -3.82 -12.30
N ARG A 311 7.48 -4.86 -13.02
CA ARG A 311 7.16 -6.26 -12.69
C ARG A 311 8.26 -6.94 -11.90
N ALA A 312 7.83 -7.86 -11.04
CA ALA A 312 8.69 -8.77 -10.31
C ALA A 312 8.15 -10.20 -10.35
N VAL A 313 9.04 -11.16 -10.14
CA VAL A 313 8.72 -12.54 -9.82
C VAL A 313 9.05 -12.83 -8.36
N VAL A 314 8.16 -13.54 -7.68
CA VAL A 314 8.36 -14.03 -6.32
C VAL A 314 9.36 -15.19 -6.37
N ILE A 315 10.52 -15.00 -5.74
CA ILE A 315 11.57 -16.03 -5.64
C ILE A 315 11.30 -16.95 -4.45
N ASP A 316 10.83 -16.39 -3.34
CA ASP A 316 10.53 -17.12 -2.11
C ASP A 316 9.52 -16.34 -1.25
N VAL A 317 8.82 -17.04 -0.35
CA VAL A 317 7.91 -16.44 0.65
C VAL A 317 8.17 -17.10 2.01
N ARG A 318 8.61 -16.30 2.99
CA ARG A 318 8.89 -16.76 4.37
C ARG A 318 8.49 -15.73 5.40
N GLY A 319 7.88 -16.17 6.49
CA GLY A 319 7.54 -15.30 7.63
C GLY A 319 6.66 -14.08 7.26
N GLY A 320 5.83 -14.18 6.21
CA GLY A 320 5.03 -13.05 5.71
C GLY A 320 5.77 -12.07 4.80
N HIS A 321 7.04 -12.32 4.52
CA HIS A 321 7.86 -11.57 3.58
C HIS A 321 7.99 -12.33 2.27
N ALA A 322 8.02 -11.62 1.15
CA ALA A 322 8.43 -12.18 -0.13
C ALA A 322 9.78 -11.64 -0.56
N LEU A 323 10.57 -12.53 -1.16
CA LEU A 323 11.74 -12.17 -1.95
C LEU A 323 11.29 -11.95 -3.38
N LEU A 324 11.50 -10.76 -3.91
CA LEU A 324 11.09 -10.35 -5.24
C LEU A 324 12.32 -10.13 -6.12
N TYR A 325 12.32 -10.69 -7.32
CA TYR A 325 13.26 -10.35 -8.39
C TYR A 325 12.56 -9.45 -9.40
N TRP A 326 13.06 -8.23 -9.55
CA TRP A 326 12.49 -7.21 -10.41
C TRP A 326 13.01 -7.31 -11.83
N GLU A 327 12.26 -6.82 -12.80
CA GLU A 327 12.66 -6.84 -14.22
C GLU A 327 13.90 -5.99 -14.52
N ASP A 328 14.26 -5.14 -13.56
CA ASP A 328 15.44 -4.29 -13.54
C ASP A 328 16.70 -5.03 -12.98
N GLY A 329 16.54 -6.31 -12.61
CA GLY A 329 17.62 -7.19 -12.16
C GLY A 329 17.86 -7.17 -10.64
N ARG A 330 17.17 -6.33 -9.88
CA ARG A 330 17.36 -6.23 -8.42
C ARG A 330 16.56 -7.27 -7.66
N ILE A 331 17.03 -7.55 -6.45
CA ILE A 331 16.24 -8.25 -5.44
C ILE A 331 15.82 -7.35 -4.27
N THR A 332 14.57 -7.51 -3.83
CA THR A 332 14.06 -6.92 -2.59
C THR A 332 13.44 -8.00 -1.71
N ARG A 333 13.50 -7.78 -0.39
CA ARG A 333 12.70 -8.51 0.58
C ARG A 333 11.65 -7.56 1.12
N GLU A 334 10.40 -7.96 1.03
CA GLU A 334 9.30 -7.06 1.35
C GLU A 334 8.21 -7.76 2.12
N GLN A 335 7.63 -7.05 3.08
CA GLN A 335 6.39 -7.49 3.69
C GLN A 335 5.26 -7.25 2.69
N LEU A 336 4.76 -8.34 2.10
CA LEU A 336 3.72 -8.27 1.08
C LEU A 336 2.37 -7.80 1.65
N LEU A 337 2.08 -8.19 2.89
CA LEU A 337 0.87 -7.81 3.62
C LEU A 337 1.23 -7.55 5.07
N ALA A 338 1.51 -6.32 5.46
CA ALA A 338 1.55 -5.92 6.86
C ALA A 338 0.13 -5.76 7.41
N ALA A 339 -0.08 -6.07 8.70
CA ALA A 339 -1.34 -5.84 9.39
C ALA A 339 -1.65 -4.34 9.63
N CYS A 340 -0.67 -3.47 9.37
CA CYS A 340 -0.73 -2.03 9.58
C CYS A 340 -0.02 -1.27 8.45
N ASP A 341 -0.29 0.03 8.36
CA ASP A 341 0.41 1.05 7.56
C ASP A 341 1.85 0.66 7.21
N GLY A 342 2.09 0.23 5.96
CA GLY A 342 3.44 -0.10 5.50
C GLY A 342 3.55 -1.14 4.38
N SER A 343 2.58 -2.06 4.23
CA SER A 343 2.59 -3.13 3.20
C SER A 343 3.01 -2.61 1.84
N ASN A 344 4.00 -3.14 1.12
CA ASN A 344 4.29 -2.54 -0.20
C ASN A 344 3.13 -2.73 -1.19
N TRP A 345 2.86 -1.72 -2.05
CA TRP A 345 1.79 -1.84 -3.04
C TRP A 345 2.25 -2.84 -4.11
N ARG A 346 1.64 -4.02 -4.16
CA ARG A 346 2.01 -5.10 -5.07
C ARG A 346 0.77 -5.66 -5.73
N TRP A 347 0.56 -5.37 -7.01
CA TRP A 347 -0.57 -5.89 -7.75
C TRP A 347 -0.22 -7.22 -8.42
N PRO A 348 -0.99 -8.30 -8.23
CA PRO A 348 -0.78 -9.58 -8.90
C PRO A 348 -0.96 -9.48 -10.42
N VAL A 349 -0.06 -10.06 -11.21
CA VAL A 349 -0.05 -9.97 -12.69
C VAL A 349 0.25 -11.34 -13.33
N ALA A 350 -0.13 -11.54 -14.60
CA ALA A 350 0.09 -12.83 -15.27
C ALA A 350 1.57 -13.16 -15.51
N HIS A 351 2.37 -12.14 -15.82
CA HIS A 351 3.75 -12.30 -16.27
C HIS A 351 4.67 -11.28 -15.63
N GLY A 352 5.92 -11.68 -15.43
CA GLY A 352 7.00 -10.84 -14.95
C GLY A 352 8.34 -11.38 -15.44
N PRO A 353 9.47 -10.89 -14.90
CA PRO A 353 10.79 -11.36 -15.29
C PRO A 353 10.96 -12.84 -14.94
N ARG A 354 11.85 -13.52 -15.68
CA ARG A 354 12.26 -14.89 -15.40
C ARG A 354 13.48 -14.87 -14.49
N PHE A 355 13.41 -15.60 -13.37
CA PHE A 355 14.55 -15.80 -12.48
C PHE A 355 15.07 -17.23 -12.62
N ASP A 356 16.08 -17.40 -13.48
CA ASP A 356 16.59 -18.73 -13.87
C ASP A 356 17.63 -19.29 -12.90
N ASN A 357 18.58 -18.46 -12.45
CA ASN A 357 19.58 -18.86 -11.50
C ASN A 357 20.14 -17.67 -10.73
N ARG A 358 20.74 -17.97 -9.58
CA ARG A 358 21.40 -16.98 -8.72
C ARG A 358 22.63 -16.34 -9.35
N ALA A 359 23.28 -17.02 -10.30
CA ALA A 359 24.50 -16.54 -10.92
C ALA A 359 24.29 -15.32 -11.83
N SER A 360 23.04 -15.02 -12.21
CA SER A 360 22.68 -13.81 -12.95
C SER A 360 22.57 -12.55 -12.07
N LEU A 361 22.58 -12.69 -10.74
CA LEU A 361 22.57 -11.55 -9.82
C LEU A 361 23.98 -10.98 -9.66
N ASP A 362 24.07 -9.70 -9.33
CA ASP A 362 25.34 -9.09 -8.95
C ASP A 362 25.86 -9.70 -7.62
N PRO A 363 27.18 -9.69 -7.34
CA PRO A 363 27.72 -10.33 -6.14
C PRO A 363 27.14 -9.84 -4.80
N ILE A 364 26.76 -8.55 -4.70
CA ILE A 364 26.09 -7.99 -3.52
C ILE A 364 24.70 -8.61 -3.38
N ASP A 365 23.92 -8.66 -4.46
CA ASP A 365 22.59 -9.27 -4.45
C ASP A 365 22.64 -10.79 -4.24
N GLN A 366 23.65 -11.48 -4.78
CA GLN A 366 23.91 -12.89 -4.44
C GLN A 366 24.17 -13.07 -2.94
N ARG A 367 24.96 -12.20 -2.31
CA ARG A 367 25.21 -12.24 -0.86
C ARG A 367 23.91 -11.96 -0.08
N ARG A 368 23.15 -10.94 -0.48
CA ARG A 368 21.87 -10.58 0.14
C ARG A 368 20.88 -11.73 0.12
N LEU A 369 20.74 -12.38 -1.04
CA LEU A 369 19.91 -13.57 -1.17
C LEU A 369 20.35 -14.68 -0.21
N ARG A 370 21.66 -14.89 -0.02
CA ARG A 370 22.16 -15.90 0.93
C ARG A 370 21.69 -15.61 2.35
N PHE A 371 21.84 -14.36 2.78
CA PHE A 371 21.53 -13.98 4.16
C PHE A 371 20.04 -14.05 4.46
N TRP A 372 19.20 -13.70 3.49
CA TRP A 372 17.75 -13.91 3.61
C TRP A 372 17.37 -15.39 3.61
N GLU A 373 18.00 -16.24 2.79
CA GLU A 373 17.76 -17.69 2.80
C GLU A 373 18.13 -18.35 4.15
N LEU A 374 19.06 -17.75 4.89
CA LEU A 374 19.58 -18.24 6.18
C LEU A 374 19.01 -17.50 7.40
N ASP A 375 18.04 -16.59 7.21
CA ASP A 375 17.44 -15.77 8.28
C ASP A 375 18.51 -15.13 9.20
N ALA A 376 19.55 -14.55 8.57
CA ALA A 376 20.72 -14.05 9.28
C ALA A 376 20.46 -12.76 10.07
N SER A 377 19.60 -11.87 9.57
CA SER A 377 19.22 -10.63 10.27
C SER A 377 17.98 -10.85 11.15
N PRO A 378 17.94 -10.35 12.40
CA PRO A 378 16.75 -10.47 13.26
C PRO A 378 15.57 -9.64 12.75
N VAL A 379 15.87 -8.51 12.13
CA VAL A 379 14.91 -7.54 11.56
C VAL A 379 14.76 -7.71 10.06
N ASP A 380 15.27 -8.81 9.50
CA ASP A 380 15.13 -9.18 8.09
C ASP A 380 15.76 -8.21 7.06
N ILE A 381 16.55 -7.23 7.51
CA ILE A 381 17.20 -6.21 6.67
C ILE A 381 18.60 -6.64 6.24
N VAL A 382 18.88 -6.54 4.94
CA VAL A 382 20.22 -6.71 4.37
C VAL A 382 20.52 -5.54 3.42
N CYS A 383 21.61 -4.85 3.70
CA CYS A 383 21.94 -3.59 3.05
C CYS A 383 22.06 -3.74 1.52
N PRO A 384 21.37 -2.93 0.70
CA PRO A 384 21.43 -3.00 -0.75
C PRO A 384 22.77 -2.50 -1.33
N VAL A 385 23.60 -1.82 -0.54
CA VAL A 385 24.91 -1.29 -0.98
C VAL A 385 26.03 -2.29 -0.73
N CYS A 386 26.17 -2.84 0.48
CA CYS A 386 27.29 -3.72 0.83
C CYS A 386 26.92 -5.21 0.90
N GLY A 387 25.62 -5.52 1.03
CA GLY A 387 25.10 -6.89 1.07
C GLY A 387 25.24 -7.61 2.41
N TYR A 388 25.54 -6.89 3.50
CA TYR A 388 25.63 -7.44 4.85
C TYR A 388 24.33 -7.19 5.64
N PRO A 389 23.94 -8.12 6.54
CA PRO A 389 22.71 -8.02 7.32
C PRO A 389 22.84 -6.94 8.39
N SER A 390 21.72 -6.32 8.77
CA SER A 390 21.65 -5.62 10.05
C SER A 390 21.67 -6.66 11.17
N THR A 391 22.40 -6.35 12.24
CA THR A 391 22.41 -7.12 13.49
C THR A 391 21.50 -6.53 14.55
N ASP A 392 20.85 -5.41 14.27
CA ASP A 392 19.88 -4.82 15.20
C ASP A 392 18.68 -5.75 15.32
N ASP A 393 18.11 -5.81 16.51
CA ASP A 393 16.97 -6.64 16.85
C ASP A 393 15.65 -5.86 16.88
N VAL A 394 15.72 -4.52 16.83
CA VAL A 394 14.55 -3.64 16.81
C VAL A 394 14.51 -2.84 15.50
N TRP A 395 13.48 -3.06 14.69
CA TRP A 395 13.35 -2.43 13.36
C TRP A 395 13.37 -0.88 13.40
N ILE A 396 12.80 -0.26 14.44
CA ILE A 396 12.77 1.21 14.59
C ILE A 396 14.15 1.83 14.88
N GLU A 397 15.11 1.01 15.32
CA GLU A 397 16.47 1.45 15.64
C GLU A 397 17.41 1.36 14.41
N VAL A 398 16.95 0.73 13.32
CA VAL A 398 17.72 0.55 12.09
C VAL A 398 17.69 1.83 11.25
N GLN A 399 18.62 2.74 11.51
CA GLN A 399 18.74 3.98 10.74
C GLN A 399 19.76 3.87 9.59
N ASP A 400 20.99 3.49 9.91
CA ASP A 400 22.12 3.40 8.96
C ASP A 400 22.77 2.01 9.00
N CYS A 401 23.40 1.62 7.89
CA CYS A 401 24.14 0.36 7.81
C CYS A 401 25.50 0.41 8.55
N ASP A 402 25.72 -0.49 9.51
CA ASP A 402 26.98 -0.69 10.26
C ASP A 402 28.24 -0.98 9.44
N VAL A 403 28.09 -1.29 8.16
CA VAL A 403 29.22 -1.59 7.28
C VAL A 403 29.56 -0.42 6.36
N CYS A 404 28.56 0.25 5.78
CA CYS A 404 28.79 1.26 4.75
C CYS A 404 28.12 2.61 5.04
N GLY A 405 27.36 2.71 6.12
CA GLY A 405 26.58 3.86 6.59
C GLY A 405 25.53 4.38 5.62
N PHE A 406 25.04 3.50 4.75
CA PHE A 406 23.89 3.79 3.92
C PHE A 406 22.62 3.82 4.78
N GLY A 407 21.79 4.85 4.61
CA GLY A 407 20.50 4.96 5.30
C GLY A 407 19.57 3.80 4.93
N LEU A 408 19.29 2.93 5.88
CA LEU A 408 18.48 1.72 5.68
C LEU A 408 16.97 2.00 5.78
N ASP A 409 16.56 3.00 6.58
CA ASP A 409 15.15 3.42 6.66
C ASP A 409 14.64 3.93 5.30
N GLU A 410 15.45 4.73 4.60
CA GLU A 410 15.19 5.16 3.22
C GLU A 410 15.22 3.99 2.22
N ALA A 411 15.99 2.95 2.48
CA ALA A 411 16.13 1.79 1.59
C ALA A 411 14.89 0.89 1.61
N VAL A 412 14.30 0.72 2.80
CA VAL A 412 13.10 -0.12 3.01
C VAL A 412 11.85 0.56 2.45
N ASN A 413 11.81 1.90 2.46
CA ASN A 413 10.63 2.69 2.11
C ASN A 413 10.70 3.40 0.74
N SER A 414 11.89 3.78 0.24
CA SER A 414 12.04 4.76 -0.85
C SER A 414 12.81 4.31 -2.09
N LEU A 415 13.39 3.10 -2.14
CA LEU A 415 14.07 2.58 -3.36
C LEU A 415 13.11 2.21 -4.52
N LEU A 416 11.84 2.58 -4.42
CA LEU A 416 10.75 2.14 -5.30
C LEU A 416 10.24 3.20 -6.28
N ALA A 417 10.89 4.35 -6.50
CA ALA A 417 10.25 5.35 -7.37
C ALA A 417 11.10 6.30 -8.22
N GLU A 418 12.43 6.41 -8.05
CA GLU A 418 13.20 7.41 -8.81
C GLU A 418 13.86 6.84 -10.07
N ASP A 419 13.95 7.70 -11.10
CA ASP A 419 14.46 7.45 -12.45
C ASP A 419 15.60 6.43 -12.47
N LEU A 420 15.30 5.21 -12.89
CA LEU A 420 16.29 4.13 -12.98
C LEU A 420 17.26 4.40 -14.13
N THR A 421 18.55 4.25 -13.86
CA THR A 421 19.61 4.31 -14.86
C THR A 421 20.24 2.94 -15.01
N GLU A 422 20.41 2.50 -16.26
CA GLU A 422 21.20 1.32 -16.58
C GLU A 422 22.69 1.60 -16.30
N THR A 423 23.35 0.73 -15.54
CA THR A 423 24.79 0.80 -15.26
C THR A 423 25.59 0.25 -16.44
N ASP A 424 26.91 0.51 -16.46
CA ASP A 424 27.82 -0.01 -17.49
C ASP A 424 27.82 -1.56 -17.60
N ASP A 425 27.37 -2.26 -16.55
CA ASP A 425 27.24 -3.72 -16.48
C ASP A 425 25.80 -4.21 -16.82
N GLY A 426 24.92 -3.33 -17.30
CA GLY A 426 23.53 -3.66 -17.68
C GLY A 426 22.55 -3.82 -16.52
N GLN A 427 22.85 -3.26 -15.34
CA GLN A 427 21.97 -3.32 -14.16
C GLN A 427 21.13 -2.05 -14.05
N TRP A 428 19.88 -2.14 -13.62
CA TRP A 428 19.03 -0.96 -13.47
C TRP A 428 18.92 -0.58 -12.00
N LEU A 429 19.61 0.50 -11.62
CA LEU A 429 19.66 1.02 -10.26
C LEU A 429 19.16 2.46 -10.24
N THR A 430 18.64 2.93 -9.10
CA THR A 430 18.52 4.38 -8.91
C THR A 430 19.92 4.98 -8.95
N PRO A 431 20.13 6.16 -9.56
CA PRO A 431 21.43 6.83 -9.62
C PRO A 431 22.11 6.88 -8.24
N ARG A 432 21.34 7.20 -7.20
CA ARG A 432 21.78 7.23 -5.81
C ARG A 432 22.30 5.87 -5.32
N LEU A 433 21.60 4.77 -5.60
CA LEU A 433 22.05 3.43 -5.20
C LEU A 433 23.28 2.99 -5.99
N ASN A 434 23.33 3.30 -7.29
CA ASN A 434 24.49 2.99 -8.13
C ASN A 434 25.74 3.71 -7.64
N GLU A 435 25.64 5.02 -7.41
CA GLU A 435 26.73 5.82 -6.86
C GLU A 435 27.18 5.31 -5.49
N ALA A 436 26.25 4.96 -4.60
CA ALA A 436 26.56 4.42 -3.29
C ALA A 436 27.30 3.08 -3.37
N ARG A 437 26.87 2.17 -4.27
CA ARG A 437 27.56 0.89 -4.54
C ARG A 437 28.97 1.13 -5.09
N GLU A 438 29.11 2.04 -6.04
CA GLU A 438 30.41 2.34 -6.65
C GLU A 438 31.37 3.01 -5.67
N ARG A 439 30.89 3.95 -4.85
CA ARG A 439 31.67 4.53 -3.74
C ARG A 439 32.09 3.46 -2.75
N PHE A 440 31.17 2.59 -2.32
CA PHE A 440 31.49 1.53 -1.38
C PHE A 440 32.58 0.59 -1.92
N ARG A 441 32.52 0.22 -3.21
CA ARG A 441 33.57 -0.59 -3.87
C ARG A 441 34.95 0.09 -3.80
N ARG A 442 35.01 1.42 -3.89
CA ARG A 442 36.25 2.20 -3.87
C ARG A 442 36.77 2.47 -2.46
N THR A 443 35.89 2.78 -1.51
CA THR A 443 36.28 3.42 -0.24
C THR A 443 35.74 2.72 1.01
N THR A 444 34.97 1.65 0.88
CA THR A 444 34.19 1.00 1.96
C THR A 444 33.17 1.93 2.65
N TRP A 445 32.85 3.07 2.03
CA TRP A 445 31.91 4.08 2.48
C TRP A 445 30.89 4.39 1.37
N SER A 446 29.61 4.53 1.71
CA SER A 446 28.55 4.76 0.73
C SER A 446 28.17 6.23 0.51
N GLY A 447 28.41 7.09 1.50
CA GLY A 447 28.06 8.52 1.43
C GLY A 447 29.05 9.37 0.61
N PRO A 448 28.76 10.66 0.42
CA PRO A 448 29.65 11.59 -0.26
C PRO A 448 30.98 11.78 0.49
N GLU A 449 32.05 12.04 -0.25
CA GLU A 449 33.38 12.33 0.34
C GLU A 449 33.42 13.73 0.98
N ASP A 450 32.69 14.70 0.40
CA ASP A 450 32.72 16.11 0.76
C ASP A 450 31.57 16.55 1.69
N GLU A 451 30.78 15.61 2.24
CA GLU A 451 29.71 15.97 3.16
C GLU A 451 30.32 16.51 4.47
N ASP A 452 29.89 17.70 4.90
CA ASP A 452 30.16 18.23 6.25
C ASP A 452 29.42 17.34 7.25
N VAL A 453 30.18 16.51 7.95
CA VAL A 453 29.64 15.54 8.88
C VAL A 453 29.90 16.03 10.30
N ASP A 454 28.82 16.18 11.07
CA ASP A 454 28.91 16.48 12.50
C ASP A 454 29.84 15.46 13.18
N PRO A 455 30.91 15.90 13.87
CA PRO A 455 31.87 15.03 14.55
C PRO A 455 31.25 14.02 15.53
N GLU A 456 30.06 14.31 16.08
CA GLU A 456 29.36 13.41 17.02
C GLU A 456 28.43 12.41 16.31
N SER A 457 28.15 12.64 15.02
CA SER A 457 27.25 11.80 14.25
C SER A 457 27.80 10.39 14.02
N TYR A 458 26.90 9.45 13.75
CA TYR A 458 27.25 8.10 13.33
C TYR A 458 28.14 8.08 12.08
N ARG A 459 27.87 8.97 11.10
CA ARG A 459 28.64 9.08 9.86
C ARG A 459 30.10 9.52 10.11
N ALA A 460 30.38 10.30 11.14
CA ALA A 460 31.76 10.65 11.51
C ALA A 460 32.56 9.43 11.95
N ARG A 461 31.91 8.47 12.65
CA ARG A 461 32.54 7.22 13.09
C ARG A 461 32.98 6.37 11.91
N MET A 462 32.19 6.33 10.83
CA MET A 462 32.49 5.59 9.60
C MET A 462 33.76 6.11 8.88
N ARG A 463 34.14 7.37 9.15
CA ARG A 463 35.38 7.98 8.65
C ARG A 463 36.59 7.69 9.56
N ASP A 464 36.40 7.21 10.79
CA ASP A 464 37.50 6.84 11.70
C ASP A 464 38.28 5.61 11.17
N PRO A 465 39.60 5.69 10.98
CA PRO A 465 40.40 4.55 10.50
C PRO A 465 40.28 3.29 11.36
N ARG A 466 40.11 3.45 12.68
CA ARG A 466 39.96 2.32 13.62
C ARG A 466 38.61 1.63 13.43
N TYR A 467 37.56 2.41 13.19
CA TYR A 467 36.24 1.86 12.87
C TYR A 467 36.30 1.08 11.55
N ARG A 468 36.99 1.59 10.53
CA ARG A 468 37.18 0.88 9.24
C ARG A 468 37.90 -0.47 9.38
N VAL A 469 38.85 -0.58 10.31
CA VAL A 469 39.49 -1.87 10.64
C VAL A 469 38.47 -2.84 11.23
N LEU A 470 37.62 -2.38 12.16
CA LEU A 470 36.54 -3.20 12.73
C LEU A 470 35.54 -3.64 11.66
N VAL A 471 35.14 -2.75 10.75
CA VAL A 471 34.25 -3.07 9.61
C VAL A 471 34.84 -4.19 8.75
N ARG A 472 36.13 -4.13 8.40
CA ARG A 472 36.77 -5.19 7.60
C ARG A 472 36.80 -6.53 8.32
N ALA A 473 37.11 -6.53 9.62
CA ALA A 473 37.09 -7.75 10.43
C ALA A 473 35.66 -8.32 10.52
N TYR A 474 34.67 -7.46 10.72
CA TYR A 474 33.26 -7.81 10.80
C TYR A 474 32.72 -8.39 9.48
N MET A 475 33.07 -7.79 8.34
CA MET A 475 32.76 -8.33 7.01
C MET A 475 33.37 -9.73 6.82
N ALA A 476 34.64 -9.90 7.20
CA ALA A 476 35.31 -11.20 7.09
C ALA A 476 34.69 -12.28 7.99
N GLU A 477 34.24 -11.92 9.19
CA GLU A 477 33.50 -12.83 10.07
C GLU A 477 32.15 -13.22 9.47
N TRP A 478 31.43 -12.28 8.87
CA TRP A 478 30.19 -12.57 8.16
C TRP A 478 30.41 -13.45 6.93
N ASP A 479 31.46 -13.19 6.14
CA ASP A 479 31.82 -14.03 5.00
C ASP A 479 32.23 -15.45 5.45
N ALA A 480 32.93 -15.59 6.59
CA ALA A 480 33.24 -16.90 7.19
C ALA A 480 31.96 -17.61 7.67
N TRP A 481 31.07 -16.90 8.36
CA TRP A 481 29.78 -17.43 8.79
C TRP A 481 28.90 -17.86 7.60
N LEU A 482 28.93 -17.13 6.48
CA LEU A 482 28.21 -17.52 5.27
C LEU A 482 28.66 -18.87 4.68
N ASN A 483 29.95 -19.20 4.84
CA ASN A 483 30.51 -20.47 4.40
C ASN A 483 30.15 -21.61 5.35
N GLU A 484 30.11 -21.34 6.66
CA GLU A 484 29.75 -22.30 7.71
C GLU A 484 28.67 -21.71 8.64
N PRO A 485 27.39 -21.68 8.21
CA PRO A 485 26.34 -20.99 8.96
C PRO A 485 26.02 -21.70 10.28
N ASP A 486 26.06 -20.94 11.38
CA ASP A 486 25.63 -21.36 12.72
C ASP A 486 24.64 -20.33 13.30
N PRO A 487 23.34 -20.66 13.39
CA PRO A 487 22.32 -19.77 13.95
C PRO A 487 22.60 -19.32 15.38
N GLU A 488 23.32 -20.11 16.18
CA GLU A 488 23.63 -19.81 17.58
C GLU A 488 24.87 -18.91 17.72
N ARG A 489 25.66 -18.75 16.65
CA ARG A 489 26.95 -18.04 16.65
C ARG A 489 27.05 -17.02 15.53
N LYS A 490 26.07 -16.11 15.47
CA LYS A 490 26.13 -14.95 14.57
C LYS A 490 27.24 -13.97 15.01
N PRO A 491 27.88 -13.24 14.07
CA PRO A 491 28.85 -12.19 14.41
C PRO A 491 28.27 -11.14 15.37
N LEU A 492 29.08 -10.72 16.35
CA LEU A 492 28.69 -9.69 17.33
C LEU A 492 28.40 -8.34 16.66
N GLU A 493 27.41 -7.61 17.17
CA GLU A 493 26.94 -6.30 16.71
C GLU A 493 28.08 -5.27 16.66
N MET A 494 28.09 -4.41 15.63
CA MET A 494 29.18 -3.46 15.41
C MET A 494 29.30 -2.42 16.52
N TRP A 495 28.17 -1.93 17.04
CA TRP A 495 28.15 -0.96 18.12
C TRP A 495 28.83 -1.49 19.40
N ARG A 496 28.68 -2.79 19.73
CA ARG A 496 29.37 -3.43 20.86
C ARG A 496 30.87 -3.44 20.64
N ARG A 497 31.34 -3.81 19.44
CA ARG A 497 32.77 -3.79 19.08
C ARG A 497 33.36 -2.39 19.22
N TRP A 498 32.63 -1.39 18.76
CA TRP A 498 33.03 0.01 18.85
C TRP A 498 33.07 0.49 20.31
N ASN A 499 32.10 0.13 21.14
CA ASN A 499 32.09 0.44 22.57
C ASN A 499 33.29 -0.17 23.29
N ARG A 500 33.60 -1.44 23.03
CA ARG A 500 34.79 -2.12 23.58
C ARG A 500 36.09 -1.43 23.17
N LEU A 501 36.22 -1.02 21.91
CA LEU A 501 37.41 -0.28 21.45
C LEU A 501 37.56 1.08 22.16
N ARG A 502 36.44 1.71 22.52
CA ARG A 502 36.41 2.98 23.26
C ARG A 502 36.48 2.83 24.78
N GLY A 503 36.48 1.60 25.31
CA GLY A 503 36.49 1.32 26.75
C GLY A 503 35.16 1.57 27.46
N TYR A 504 34.04 1.61 26.73
CA TYR A 504 32.71 1.67 27.33
C TYR A 504 32.21 0.26 27.66
N PRO A 505 31.44 0.07 28.75
CA PRO A 505 30.77 -1.19 29.03
C PRO A 505 29.75 -1.53 27.94
N ASP A 506 29.51 -2.83 27.75
CA ASP A 506 28.55 -3.39 26.79
C ASP A 506 27.10 -2.97 27.10
#